data_AF-A0A6V8PNU3-F1
#
_entry.id   AF-A0A6V8PNU3-F1
#
_cell.length_a   1.000
_cell.length_b   1.000
_cell.length_c   1.000
_cell.angle_alpha   90.00
_cell.angle_beta   90.00
_cell.angle_gamma   90.00
#
_symmetry.space_group_name_H-M   'P 1'
#
loop_
_entity.id
_entity.type
_entity.pdbx_description
1 polymer ?
#
loop_
_entity_poly.entity_id
_entity_poly.type
_entity_poly.pdbx_seq_one_letter_code
_entity_poly.pdbx_strand_id
1 'polypeptide(L)' 'MRDDLAARGIFPNFSHLSMGMTNDFEVAIEEGATMVRVGSAIFC' A
#
# COMPACT_ATOMS: atom_id res chain seq x y z
N MET A 1 3.56 -14.70 -7.37
CA MET A 1 2.98 -13.57 -8.15
C MET A 1 3.75 -12.26 -7.96
N ARG A 2 3.92 -11.71 -6.75
CA ARG A 2 4.78 -10.52 -6.54
C ARG A 2 6.26 -10.80 -6.78
N ASP A 3 6.75 -11.93 -6.26
CA ASP A 3 8.14 -12.36 -6.43
C ASP A 3 8.48 -12.60 -7.91
N ASP A 4 7.53 -13.11 -8.69
CA ASP A 4 7.67 -13.28 -10.14
C ASP A 4 7.78 -11.95 -10.88
N LEU A 5 7.01 -10.93 -10.48
CA LEU A 5 7.05 -9.60 -11.08
C LEU A 5 8.34 -8.86 -10.74
N ALA A 6 8.85 -9.04 -9.50
CA ALA A 6 10.14 -8.54 -9.08
C ALA A 6 11.28 -9.23 -9.83
N ALA A 7 11.23 -10.56 -9.99
CA ALA A 7 12.22 -11.33 -10.75
C ALA A 7 12.24 -10.99 -12.24
N ARG A 8 11.10 -10.60 -12.81
CA ARG A 8 10.99 -10.15 -14.21
C ARG A 8 11.45 -8.70 -14.42
N GLY A 9 11.82 -7.98 -13.36
CA GLY A 9 12.32 -6.60 -13.45
C GLY A 9 11.30 -5.57 -13.98
N ILE A 10 10.01 -5.95 -14.07
CA ILE A 10 8.95 -5.10 -14.61
C ILE A 10 8.66 -3.94 -13.65
N PHE A 11 8.78 -4.21 -12.34
CA PHE A 11 8.65 -3.22 -11.28
C PHE A 11 9.83 -3.32 -10.32
N PRO A 12 10.96 -2.65 -10.61
CA PRO A 12 12.19 -2.77 -9.82
C PRO A 12 12.04 -2.31 -8.36
N ASN A 13 11.00 -1.54 -8.05
CA ASN A 13 10.72 -0.98 -6.73
C ASN A 13 9.30 -1.32 -6.25
N PHE A 14 8.88 -2.58 -6.36
CA PHE A 14 7.61 -3.06 -5.79
C PHE A 14 7.67 -3.20 -4.26
N SER A 15 8.30 -2.24 -3.59
CA SER A 15 8.49 -2.17 -2.13
C SER A 15 7.30 -1.57 -1.40
N HIS A 16 6.39 -0.92 -2.12
CA HIS A 16 5.23 -0.27 -1.53
C HIS A 16 3.90 -0.86 -2.00
N LEU A 17 3.08 -1.30 -1.04
CA LEU A 17 1.67 -1.60 -1.22
C LEU A 17 0.82 -0.41 -0.75
N SER A 18 0.32 0.35 -1.73
CA SER A 18 -0.61 1.45 -1.49
C SER A 18 -2.04 0.93 -1.38
N MET A 19 -2.60 0.92 -0.17
CA MET A 19 -3.98 0.47 0.11
C MET A 19 -4.51 1.21 1.34
N GLY A 20 -5.83 1.32 1.43
CA GLY A 20 -6.48 2.02 2.53
C GLY A 20 -6.59 3.52 2.33
N MET A 21 -7.52 4.09 3.08
CA MET A 21 -7.97 5.46 3.19
C MET A 21 -8.11 5.79 4.70
N THR A 22 -8.51 7.03 5.02
CA THR A 22 -8.69 7.48 6.40
C THR A 22 -9.55 6.56 7.28
N ASN A 23 -10.54 5.86 6.73
CA ASN A 23 -11.54 5.12 7.51
C ASN A 23 -11.24 3.62 7.67
N ASP A 24 -10.25 3.10 6.96
CA ASP A 24 -9.95 1.67 6.86
C ASP A 24 -8.43 1.40 6.93
N PHE A 25 -7.66 2.36 7.48
CA PHE A 25 -6.20 2.23 7.59
C PHE A 25 -5.77 1.06 8.47
N GLU A 26 -6.52 0.74 9.53
CA GLU A 26 -6.21 -0.37 10.43
C GLU A 26 -6.25 -1.72 9.69
N VAL A 27 -7.37 -1.96 8.98
CA VAL A 27 -7.53 -3.16 8.14
C VAL A 27 -6.50 -3.18 7.02
N ALA A 28 -6.22 -2.03 6.40
CA ALA A 28 -5.19 -1.96 5.35
C ALA A 28 -3.81 -2.37 5.87
N ILE A 29 -3.43 -1.95 7.09
CA ILE A 29 -2.16 -2.35 7.72
C ILE A 29 -2.13 -3.86 7.99
N GLU A 30 -3.23 -4.44 8.49
CA GLU A 30 -3.35 -5.88 8.73
C GLU A 30 -3.21 -6.70 7.43
N GLU A 31 -3.72 -6.19 6.32
CA GLU A 31 -3.59 -6.77 4.96
C GLU A 31 -2.22 -6.49 4.30
N GLY A 32 -1.30 -5.84 5.02
CA GLY A 32 0.08 -5.61 4.57
C GLY A 32 0.27 -4.33 3.74
N ALA A 33 -0.60 -3.33 3.88
CA ALA A 33 -0.36 -2.01 3.32
C ALA A 33 0.90 -1.40 3.92
N THR A 34 1.79 -0.91 3.06
CA THR A 34 3.00 -0.19 3.46
C THR A 34 2.86 1.31 3.24
N MET A 35 1.76 1.74 2.64
CA MET A 35 1.44 3.14 2.36
C MET A 35 -0.08 3.30 2.39
N VAL A 36 -0.57 4.21 3.24
CA VAL A 36 -2.00 4.50 3.42
C VAL A 36 -2.27 5.96 3.03
N ARG A 37 -3.44 6.21 2.44
CA ARG A 37 -3.85 7.56 2.02
C ARG A 37 -4.70 8.20 3.12
N VAL A 38 -4.23 9.28 3.73
CA VAL A 38 -4.98 9.99 4.77
C VAL A 38 -5.22 11.42 4.31
N GLY A 39 -6.50 11.78 4.15
CA GLY A 39 -6.92 13.11 3.70
C GLY A 39 -7.81 13.77 4.74
N SER A 40 -9.04 13.28 4.88
CA SER A 40 -10.05 13.87 5.78
C SER A 40 -9.62 13.93 7.25
N ALA A 41 -8.82 12.99 7.77
CA ALA A 41 -8.34 13.06 9.16
C ALA A 41 -7.24 14.11 9.38
N ILE A 42 -6.66 14.66 8.31
CA ILE A 42 -5.61 15.69 8.38
C ILE A 42 -6.15 17.07 8.01
N PHE A 43 -7.11 17.13 7.06
CA PHE A 43 -7.52 18.38 6.42
C PHE A 43 -9.01 18.75 6.57
N CYS A 44 -9.82 17.95 7.28
CA CYS A 44 -11.24 18.25 7.55
C CYS A 44 -11.56 18.21 9.04
#